data_AF-A0A2H6N9B7-F1
#
_entry.id   AF-A0A2H6N9B7-F1
#
_cell.length_a   1.000
_cell.length_b   1.000
_cell.length_c   1.000
_cell.angle_alpha   90.00
_cell.angle_beta   90.00
_cell.angle_gamma   90.00
#
_symmetry.space_group_name_H-M   'P 1'
#
loop_
_entity.id
_entity.type
_entity.pdbx_description
1 polymer ?
#
loop_
_entity_poly.entity_id
_entity_poly.type
_entity_poly.pdbx_seq_one_letter_code
_entity_poly.pdbx_strand_id
1 'polypeptide(L)'
;SSHRTDLGFLPTFNASQIQGFELLKAEDKETLKKQLPSVKNEGKRKGGEVDANVISKKRPKKEKEKLSKQEKLLKDQTELIWNIKDELKRACSTNDLKELLIANKQEVPSGEAAILDCVADGMAFGALLPCEECKKQFVFKSNAYYCTGYITAWTKCVAKTQTPNRKEWKIPKQFREIPYLK
;
A
#
# COMPACT_ATOMS: atom_id res chain seq x y z
N SER A 1 7.88 8.38 -29.09
CA SER A 1 6.44 8.47 -28.81
C SER A 1 5.66 7.31 -29.43
N SER A 2 5.98 6.91 -30.67
CA SER A 2 5.30 5.87 -31.46
C SER A 2 5.27 4.46 -30.83
N HIS A 3 6.40 3.93 -30.36
CA HIS A 3 6.48 2.54 -29.91
C HIS A 3 5.59 2.18 -28.68
N ARG A 4 5.25 3.16 -27.83
CA ARG A 4 4.37 2.94 -26.66
C ARG A 4 2.92 2.76 -27.06
N THR A 5 2.45 3.58 -28.01
CA THR A 5 1.08 3.49 -28.53
C THR A 5 0.87 2.16 -29.24
N ASP A 6 1.89 1.66 -29.94
CA ASP A 6 1.86 0.36 -30.63
C ASP A 6 1.72 -0.83 -29.66
N LEU A 7 2.19 -0.68 -28.42
CA LEU A 7 2.06 -1.65 -27.34
C LEU A 7 0.77 -1.47 -26.52
N GLY A 8 -0.16 -0.62 -26.96
CA GLY A 8 -1.41 -0.33 -26.27
C GLY A 8 -1.26 0.58 -25.04
N PHE A 9 -0.07 1.13 -24.78
CA PHE A 9 0.14 2.13 -23.74
C PHE A 9 -0.29 3.51 -24.25
N LEU A 10 -1.58 3.81 -24.06
CA LEU A 10 -2.17 5.11 -24.37
C LEU A 10 -1.42 6.25 -23.64
N PRO A 11 -1.30 7.44 -24.27
CA PRO A 11 -0.68 8.62 -23.65
C PRO A 11 -1.35 9.08 -22.33
N THR A 12 -2.56 8.59 -22.07
CA THR A 12 -3.35 8.83 -20.86
C THR A 12 -2.99 7.94 -19.68
N PHE A 13 -2.11 6.95 -19.86
CA PHE A 13 -1.65 6.08 -18.76
C PHE A 13 -0.45 6.71 -18.04
N ASN A 14 -0.57 6.88 -16.71
CA ASN A 14 0.49 7.36 -15.84
C ASN A 14 0.93 6.30 -14.81
N ALA A 15 2.07 6.55 -14.16
CA ALA A 15 2.64 5.66 -13.15
C ALA A 15 1.67 5.33 -11.99
N SER A 16 0.88 6.30 -11.54
CA SER A 16 -0.04 6.12 -10.41
C SER A 16 -1.25 5.23 -10.71
N GLN A 17 -1.55 4.95 -11.99
CA GLN A 17 -2.61 4.04 -12.38
C GLN A 17 -2.18 2.57 -12.38
N ILE A 18 -0.88 2.30 -12.21
CA ILE A 18 -0.34 0.94 -12.19
C ILE A 18 -0.75 0.26 -10.88
N GLN A 19 -1.35 -0.92 -11.00
CA GLN A 19 -1.71 -1.73 -9.84
C GLN A 19 -0.45 -2.07 -9.03
N GLY A 20 -0.49 -1.84 -7.72
CA GLY A 20 0.65 -2.09 -6.84
C GLY A 20 1.70 -0.97 -6.83
N PHE A 21 1.50 0.13 -7.58
CA PHE A 21 2.41 1.28 -7.54
C PHE A 21 2.68 1.77 -6.12
N GLU A 22 1.66 1.78 -5.27
CA GLU A 22 1.78 2.24 -3.88
C GLU A 22 2.65 1.35 -2.98
N LEU A 23 2.93 0.10 -3.38
CA LEU A 23 3.76 -0.84 -2.62
C LEU A 23 5.26 -0.72 -2.94
N LEU A 24 5.61 0.02 -3.99
CA LEU A 24 7.00 0.17 -4.44
C LEU A 24 7.84 1.02 -3.47
N LYS A 25 9.17 0.88 -3.54
CA LYS A 25 10.10 1.78 -2.84
C LYS A 25 9.91 3.22 -3.34
N ALA A 26 10.21 4.20 -2.49
CA ALA A 26 10.08 5.61 -2.86
C ALA A 26 10.92 5.97 -4.10
N GLU A 27 12.13 5.41 -4.20
CA GLU A 27 13.02 5.56 -5.35
C GLU A 27 12.38 4.98 -6.63
N ASP A 28 11.84 3.77 -6.56
CA ASP A 28 11.16 3.11 -7.70
C ASP A 28 9.88 3.85 -8.13
N LYS A 29 9.14 4.44 -7.18
CA LYS A 29 8.01 5.31 -7.50
C LYS A 29 8.47 6.54 -8.28
N GLU A 30 9.61 7.14 -7.92
CA GLU A 30 10.16 8.31 -8.61
C GLU A 30 10.72 7.96 -9.99
N THR A 31 11.40 6.81 -10.14
CA THR A 31 11.89 6.35 -11.45
C THR A 31 10.73 6.10 -12.40
N LEU A 32 9.67 5.42 -11.96
CA LEU A 32 8.47 5.18 -12.78
C LEU A 32 7.77 6.49 -13.18
N LYS A 33 7.67 7.47 -12.27
CA LYS A 33 7.11 8.79 -12.59
C LYS A 33 7.94 9.57 -13.62
N LYS A 34 9.27 9.40 -13.62
CA LYS A 34 10.16 10.01 -14.63
C LYS A 34 10.08 9.31 -15.98
N GLN A 35 9.93 7.98 -15.99
CA GLN A 35 9.92 7.15 -17.20
C GLN A 35 8.57 7.18 -17.93
N LEU A 36 7.47 7.42 -17.21
CA LEU A 36 6.11 7.46 -17.78
C LEU A 36 5.64 8.90 -18.01
N PRO A 37 4.87 9.15 -19.09
CA PRO A 37 4.39 10.49 -19.40
C PRO A 37 3.47 11.04 -18.29
N SER A 38 3.62 12.32 -17.97
CA SER A 38 2.66 13.04 -17.14
C SER A 38 1.39 13.28 -17.96
N VAL A 39 0.27 12.72 -17.52
CA VAL A 39 -1.02 12.88 -18.22
C VAL A 39 -1.46 14.34 -18.11
N LYS A 40 -1.60 15.02 -19.25
CA LYS A 40 -2.45 16.21 -19.35
C LYS A 40 -3.88 15.70 -19.33
N ASN A 41 -4.68 16.13 -18.36
CA ASN A 41 -6.13 15.91 -18.37
C ASN A 41 -6.76 16.69 -19.53
N GLU A 42 -6.73 16.15 -20.75
CA GLU A 42 -7.57 16.62 -21.85
C GLU A 42 -8.93 15.95 -21.72
N GLY A 43 -9.78 16.56 -20.90
CA GLY A 43 -11.10 16.06 -20.58
C GLY A 43 -12.04 17.13 -20.05
N LYS A 44 -12.06 18.32 -20.68
CA LYS A 44 -13.17 19.27 -20.53
C LYS A 44 -13.81 19.46 -21.90
N ARG A 45 -15.04 18.94 -22.02
CA ARG A 45 -15.88 19.02 -23.22
C ARG A 45 -15.95 20.48 -23.72
N LYS A 46 -15.87 20.66 -25.04
CA LYS A 46 -16.19 21.91 -25.73
C LYS A 46 -17.63 22.32 -25.40
N GLY A 47 -17.81 23.51 -24.87
CA GLY A 47 -19.10 24.14 -24.68
C GLY A 47 -18.93 25.60 -24.27
N GLY A 48 -19.23 26.50 -25.21
CA GLY A 48 -19.59 27.89 -24.98
C GLY A 48 -18.48 28.84 -24.52
N GLU A 49 -18.07 29.69 -25.44
CA GLU A 49 -17.35 30.94 -25.21
C GLU A 49 -18.10 31.83 -24.20
N VAL A 50 -17.53 32.02 -22.99
CA VAL A 50 -17.72 33.21 -22.17
C VAL A 50 -16.44 33.51 -21.39
N ASP A 51 -15.93 34.69 -21.70
CA ASP A 51 -15.00 35.57 -21.01
C ASP A 51 -13.90 35.03 -20.07
N ALA A 52 -12.69 35.49 -20.39
CA ALA A 52 -11.50 35.36 -19.59
C ALA A 52 -11.69 36.01 -18.22
N ASN A 53 -11.36 35.26 -17.16
CA ASN A 53 -10.68 35.69 -15.93
C ASN A 53 -11.21 34.94 -14.70
N VAL A 54 -10.81 33.67 -14.53
CA VAL A 54 -10.85 33.00 -13.22
C VAL A 54 -9.45 32.49 -12.91
N ILE A 55 -8.63 33.44 -12.46
CA ILE A 55 -7.66 33.32 -11.38
C ILE A 55 -7.39 31.87 -10.97
N SER A 56 -6.20 31.42 -11.35
CA SER A 56 -5.42 30.40 -10.66
C SER A 56 -5.59 30.56 -9.15
N LYS A 57 -6.50 29.80 -8.53
CA LYS A 57 -6.57 29.66 -7.08
C LYS A 57 -5.24 29.04 -6.64
N LYS A 58 -4.27 29.88 -6.30
CA LYS A 58 -3.09 29.53 -5.50
C LYS A 58 -3.64 28.74 -4.30
N ARG A 59 -3.42 27.41 -4.28
CA ARG A 59 -3.70 26.61 -3.08
C ARG A 59 -3.07 27.34 -1.88
N PRO A 60 -3.83 27.60 -0.80
CA PRO A 60 -3.34 28.37 0.34
C PRO A 60 -2.02 27.77 0.88
N LYS A 61 -1.09 28.63 1.31
CA LYS A 61 0.26 28.26 1.77
C LYS A 61 0.22 27.12 2.82
N LYS A 62 -0.80 27.16 3.70
CA LYS A 62 -1.09 26.17 4.74
C LYS A 62 -1.45 24.78 4.20
N GLU A 63 -2.10 24.70 3.04
CA GLU A 63 -2.51 23.45 2.40
C GLU A 63 -1.35 22.78 1.67
N LYS A 64 -0.48 23.57 1.01
CA LYS A 64 0.78 23.07 0.43
C LYS A 64 1.73 22.51 1.48
N GLU A 65 1.84 23.17 2.63
CA GLU A 65 2.68 22.72 3.73
C GLU A 65 2.17 21.42 4.36
N LYS A 66 0.84 21.28 4.53
CA LYS A 66 0.21 20.03 4.98
C LYS A 66 0.46 18.88 4.01
N LEU A 67 0.31 19.11 2.71
CA LEU A 67 0.58 18.09 1.68
C LEU A 67 2.04 17.64 1.71
N SER A 68 2.99 18.58 1.83
CA SER A 68 4.42 18.24 1.93
C SER A 68 4.77 17.43 3.19
N LYS A 69 4.16 17.78 4.34
CA LYS A 69 4.33 17.00 5.58
C LYS A 69 3.77 15.59 5.43
N GLN A 70 2.60 15.45 4.82
CA GLN A 70 1.97 14.16 4.57
C GLN A 70 2.80 13.29 3.62
N GLU A 71 3.37 13.87 2.55
CA GLU A 71 4.27 13.14 1.64
C GLU A 71 5.53 12.63 2.34
N LYS A 72 6.11 13.41 3.25
CA LYS A 72 7.26 12.96 4.04
C LYS A 72 6.89 11.78 4.94
N LEU A 73 5.79 11.89 5.69
CA LEU A 73 5.31 10.80 6.56
C LEU A 73 5.02 9.51 5.77
N LEU A 74 4.51 9.62 4.54
CA LEU A 74 4.28 8.46 3.67
C LEU A 74 5.59 7.83 3.17
N LYS A 75 6.61 8.66 2.89
CA LYS A 75 7.96 8.15 2.55
C LYS A 75 8.57 7.42 3.74
N ASP A 76 8.57 8.04 4.91
CA ASP A 76 9.11 7.46 6.15
C ASP A 76 8.41 6.14 6.49
N GLN A 77 7.08 6.08 6.33
CA GLN A 77 6.31 4.84 6.52
C GLN A 77 6.70 3.76 5.50
N THR A 78 6.88 4.13 4.23
CA THR A 78 7.27 3.18 3.17
C THR A 78 8.66 2.62 3.45
N GLU A 79 9.61 3.49 3.81
CA GLU A 79 10.97 3.11 4.17
C GLU A 79 11.01 2.19 5.39
N LEU A 80 10.22 2.49 6.43
CA LEU A 80 10.09 1.62 7.61
C LEU A 80 9.68 0.19 7.23
N ILE A 81 8.63 0.03 6.43
CA ILE A 81 8.15 -1.29 6.00
C ILE A 81 9.22 -2.01 5.18
N TRP A 82 9.88 -1.32 4.25
CA TRP A 82 10.93 -1.92 3.43
C TRP A 82 12.16 -2.33 4.23
N ASN A 83 12.56 -1.53 5.22
CA ASN A 83 13.65 -1.90 6.12
C ASN A 83 13.32 -3.15 6.93
N ILE A 84 12.09 -3.25 7.46
CA ILE A 84 11.62 -4.46 8.16
C ILE A 84 11.63 -5.66 7.21
N LYS A 85 11.14 -5.52 5.97
CA LYS A 85 11.14 -6.59 4.97
C LYS A 85 12.56 -7.07 4.64
N ASP A 86 13.49 -6.15 4.44
CA ASP A 86 14.87 -6.47 4.06
C ASP A 86 15.59 -7.20 5.23
N GLU A 87 15.35 -6.77 6.47
CA GLU A 87 15.86 -7.44 7.69
C GLU A 87 15.24 -8.83 7.91
N LEU A 88 13.91 -8.95 7.77
CA LEU A 88 13.21 -10.24 7.88
C LEU A 88 13.69 -11.24 6.83
N LYS A 89 13.91 -10.78 5.59
CA LYS A 89 14.41 -11.62 4.50
C LYS A 89 15.84 -12.10 4.74
N ARG A 90 16.66 -11.34 5.47
CA ARG A 90 18.03 -11.73 5.83
C ARG A 90 18.05 -12.68 7.03
N ALA A 91 17.16 -12.48 8.00
CA ALA A 91 17.25 -13.12 9.31
C ALA A 91 16.30 -14.31 9.52
N CYS A 92 15.22 -14.42 8.74
CA CYS A 92 14.16 -15.41 8.94
C CYS A 92 13.95 -16.26 7.68
N SER A 93 13.67 -17.55 7.85
CA SER A 93 13.18 -18.41 6.78
C SER A 93 11.69 -18.18 6.51
N THR A 94 11.19 -18.63 5.35
CA THR A 94 9.75 -18.58 5.03
C THR A 94 8.90 -19.31 6.09
N ASN A 95 9.42 -20.35 6.72
CA ASN A 95 8.69 -21.09 7.76
C ASN A 95 8.59 -20.28 9.05
N ASP A 96 9.67 -19.60 9.46
CA ASP A 96 9.66 -18.72 10.63
C ASP A 96 8.61 -17.61 10.49
N LEU A 97 8.52 -17.03 9.28
CA LEU A 97 7.52 -16.00 8.99
C LEU A 97 6.08 -16.53 9.07
N LYS A 98 5.83 -17.78 8.66
CA LYS A 98 4.52 -18.42 8.82
C LYS A 98 4.18 -18.63 10.29
N GLU A 99 5.13 -19.09 11.08
CA GLU A 99 4.95 -19.31 12.51
C GLU A 99 4.68 -17.98 13.26
N LEU A 100 5.36 -16.90 12.87
CA LEU A 100 5.10 -15.55 13.39
C LEU A 100 3.66 -15.09 13.12
N LEU A 101 3.13 -15.33 11.92
CA LEU A 101 1.73 -15.02 11.59
C LEU A 101 0.76 -15.86 12.44
N ILE A 102 1.01 -17.15 12.55
CA ILE A 102 0.17 -18.09 13.32
C ILE A 102 0.14 -17.69 14.80
N ALA A 103 1.29 -17.38 15.39
CA ALA A 103 1.39 -16.93 16.78
C ALA A 103 0.58 -15.65 17.05
N ASN A 104 0.46 -14.78 16.05
CA ASN A 104 -0.32 -13.55 16.11
C ASN A 104 -1.79 -13.73 15.71
N LYS A 105 -2.25 -14.96 15.48
CA LYS A 105 -3.60 -15.30 14.99
C LYS A 105 -3.93 -14.61 13.65
N GLN A 106 -2.93 -14.47 12.78
CA GLN A 106 -3.10 -13.97 11.43
C GLN A 106 -3.23 -15.15 10.46
N GLU A 107 -3.98 -14.95 9.38
CA GLU A 107 -4.05 -15.91 8.28
C GLU A 107 -2.73 -15.92 7.49
N VAL A 108 -2.24 -17.10 7.11
CA VAL A 108 -1.02 -17.24 6.32
C VAL A 108 -1.38 -17.12 4.83
N PRO A 109 -0.95 -16.05 4.13
CA PRO A 109 -1.22 -15.91 2.71
C PRO A 109 -0.37 -16.88 1.88
N SER A 110 -0.80 -17.11 0.63
CA SER A 110 0.01 -17.86 -0.34
C SER A 110 1.06 -16.95 -0.99
N GLY A 111 2.28 -17.48 -1.15
CA GLY A 111 3.42 -16.78 -1.75
C GLY A 111 4.33 -16.10 -0.73
N GLU A 112 5.64 -16.25 -0.90
CA GLU A 112 6.65 -15.76 0.04
C GLU A 112 6.63 -14.24 0.20
N ALA A 113 6.45 -13.52 -0.90
CA ALA A 113 6.35 -12.06 -0.88
C ALA A 113 5.15 -11.57 -0.04
N ALA A 114 3.99 -12.23 -0.17
CA ALA A 114 2.80 -11.89 0.59
C ALA A 114 2.96 -12.19 2.09
N ILE A 115 3.65 -13.30 2.42
CA ILE A 115 3.97 -13.65 3.80
C ILE A 115 4.86 -12.56 4.41
N LEU A 116 5.94 -12.17 3.72
CA LEU A 116 6.84 -11.09 4.14
C LEU A 116 6.10 -9.76 4.34
N ASP A 117 5.24 -9.39 3.39
CA ASP A 117 4.44 -8.15 3.46
C ASP A 117 3.52 -8.15 4.69
N CYS A 118 2.85 -9.27 4.98
CA CYS A 118 1.96 -9.40 6.13
C CYS A 118 2.71 -9.36 7.46
N VAL A 119 3.88 -10.01 7.57
CA VAL A 119 4.70 -9.95 8.79
C VAL A 119 5.24 -8.53 9.01
N ALA A 120 5.73 -7.88 7.95
CA ALA A 120 6.23 -6.51 8.05
C ALA A 120 5.14 -5.51 8.46
N ASP A 121 3.93 -5.60 7.89
CA ASP A 121 2.78 -4.79 8.32
C ASP A 121 2.43 -5.05 9.80
N GLY A 122 2.41 -6.33 10.19
CA GLY A 122 2.14 -6.75 11.56
C GLY A 122 3.15 -6.21 12.56
N MET A 123 4.43 -6.25 12.24
CA MET A 123 5.50 -5.71 13.10
C MET A 123 5.49 -4.18 13.15
N ALA A 124 5.23 -3.51 12.03
CA ALA A 124 5.23 -2.05 11.96
C ALA A 124 4.03 -1.42 12.68
N PHE A 125 2.86 -2.04 12.59
CA PHE A 125 1.60 -1.41 13.00
C PHE A 125 0.78 -2.23 14.00
N GLY A 126 1.12 -3.49 14.23
CA GLY A 126 0.38 -4.40 15.10
C GLY A 126 -0.44 -5.44 14.34
N ALA A 127 -0.79 -6.52 15.05
CA ALA A 127 -1.56 -7.63 14.51
C ALA A 127 -3.03 -7.22 14.29
N LEU A 128 -3.54 -7.45 13.09
CA LEU A 128 -4.92 -7.09 12.72
C LEU A 128 -5.93 -7.95 13.48
N LEU A 129 -7.00 -7.32 13.97
CA LEU A 129 -8.13 -8.04 14.52
C LEU A 129 -9.03 -8.58 13.40
N PRO A 130 -9.77 -9.67 13.66
CA PRO A 130 -10.69 -10.23 12.68
C PRO A 130 -11.77 -9.23 12.25
N CYS A 131 -12.21 -9.35 11.00
CA CYS A 131 -13.32 -8.57 10.46
C CYS A 131 -14.58 -8.69 11.31
N GLU A 132 -15.24 -7.58 11.59
CA GLU A 132 -16.45 -7.58 12.43
C GLU A 132 -17.62 -8.33 11.77
N GLU A 133 -17.73 -8.24 10.44
CA GLU A 133 -18.79 -8.83 9.64
C GLU A 133 -18.62 -10.34 9.42
N CYS A 134 -17.43 -10.78 8.97
CA CYS A 134 -17.22 -12.17 8.55
C CYS A 134 -16.15 -12.93 9.37
N LYS A 135 -15.55 -12.29 10.39
CA LYS A 135 -14.51 -12.87 11.27
C LYS A 135 -13.25 -13.38 10.54
N LYS A 136 -13.04 -12.94 9.30
CA LYS A 136 -11.85 -13.25 8.48
C LYS A 136 -10.82 -12.12 8.53
N GLN A 137 -9.72 -12.31 7.80
CA GLN A 137 -8.55 -11.44 7.82
C GLN A 137 -8.73 -10.18 6.95
N PHE A 138 -8.08 -9.10 7.36
CA PHE A 138 -7.84 -7.92 6.52
C PHE A 138 -6.45 -7.99 5.89
N VAL A 139 -6.32 -7.52 4.66
CA VAL A 139 -5.03 -7.40 3.97
C VAL A 139 -4.90 -6.00 3.38
N PHE A 140 -3.75 -5.37 3.58
CA PHE A 140 -3.45 -4.09 2.96
C PHE A 140 -3.31 -4.26 1.44
N LYS A 141 -4.07 -3.47 0.69
CA LYS A 141 -3.95 -3.41 -0.77
C LYS A 141 -3.98 -1.96 -1.22
N SER A 142 -2.82 -1.48 -1.68
CA SER A 142 -2.60 -0.15 -2.28
C SER A 142 -2.91 1.04 -1.37
N ASN A 143 -4.15 1.22 -0.93
CA ASN A 143 -4.62 2.43 -0.25
C ASN A 143 -5.48 2.17 1.00
N ALA A 144 -5.83 0.91 1.29
CA ALA A 144 -6.66 0.53 2.42
C ALA A 144 -6.48 -0.95 2.75
N TYR A 145 -7.02 -1.35 3.90
CA TYR A 145 -7.21 -2.73 4.29
C TYR A 145 -8.54 -3.23 3.75
N TYR A 146 -8.50 -4.33 3.00
CA TYR A 146 -9.67 -5.00 2.43
C TYR A 146 -9.83 -6.35 3.09
N CYS A 147 -11.05 -6.69 3.48
CA CYS A 147 -11.33 -8.02 3.98
C CYS A 147 -11.18 -9.04 2.85
N THR A 148 -10.54 -10.17 3.14
CA THR A 148 -10.37 -11.29 2.20
C THR A 148 -11.41 -12.38 2.38
N GLY A 149 -12.30 -12.22 3.37
CA GLY A 149 -13.31 -13.20 3.73
C GLY A 149 -14.55 -13.21 2.85
N TYR A 150 -15.46 -14.09 3.26
CA TYR A 150 -16.77 -14.28 2.68
C TYR A 150 -17.82 -14.20 3.80
N ILE A 151 -18.90 -13.46 3.57
CA ILE A 151 -20.04 -13.37 4.49
C ILE A 151 -20.85 -14.67 4.40
N THR A 152 -21.00 -15.20 3.19
CA THR A 152 -21.64 -16.49 2.89
C THR A 152 -20.78 -17.25 1.89
N ALA A 153 -21.08 -18.52 1.61
CA ALA A 153 -20.32 -19.31 0.61
C ALA A 153 -20.22 -18.66 -0.79
N TRP A 154 -21.12 -17.72 -1.12
CA TRP A 154 -21.20 -17.09 -2.44
C TRP A 154 -20.94 -15.58 -2.42
N THR A 155 -21.02 -14.95 -1.24
CA THR A 155 -20.93 -13.49 -1.09
C THR A 155 -19.62 -13.10 -0.42
N LYS A 156 -18.74 -12.45 -1.19
CA LYS A 156 -17.48 -11.90 -0.67
C LYS A 156 -17.75 -10.75 0.29
N CYS A 157 -16.97 -10.66 1.36
CA CYS A 157 -17.02 -9.51 2.26
C CYS A 157 -16.43 -8.28 1.55
N VAL A 158 -17.12 -7.15 1.67
CA VAL A 158 -16.74 -5.86 1.05
C VAL A 158 -16.19 -4.86 2.07
N ALA A 159 -15.99 -5.28 3.32
CA ALA A 159 -15.44 -4.44 4.36
C ALA A 159 -14.07 -3.87 3.95
N LYS A 160 -13.96 -2.53 4.06
CA LYS A 160 -12.78 -1.75 3.73
C LYS A 160 -12.55 -0.70 4.81
N THR A 161 -11.31 -0.56 5.26
CA THR A 161 -10.94 0.46 6.26
C THR A 161 -9.51 0.93 6.08
N GLN A 162 -9.21 2.18 6.44
CA GLN A 162 -7.83 2.69 6.57
C GLN A 162 -7.30 2.56 8.00
N THR A 163 -8.19 2.39 8.96
CA THR A 163 -7.90 2.29 10.40
C THR A 163 -8.47 0.98 10.92
N PRO A 164 -7.89 -0.18 10.55
CA PRO A 164 -8.34 -1.46 11.08
C PRO A 164 -8.05 -1.54 12.58
N ASN A 165 -8.91 -2.25 13.30
CA ASN A 165 -8.67 -2.55 14.71
C ASN A 165 -7.47 -3.50 14.83
N ARG A 166 -6.54 -3.20 15.74
CA ARG A 166 -5.29 -3.96 15.92
C ARG A 166 -5.04 -4.26 17.39
N LYS A 167 -4.24 -5.28 17.63
CA LYS A 167 -3.59 -5.57 18.92
C LYS A 167 -2.07 -5.49 18.75
N GLU A 168 -1.36 -5.37 19.86
CA GLU A 168 0.10 -5.41 19.86
C GLU A 168 0.63 -6.71 19.23
N TRP A 169 1.65 -6.57 18.38
CA TRP A 169 2.32 -7.70 17.75
C TRP A 169 3.20 -8.42 18.77
N LYS A 170 3.04 -9.74 18.86
CA LYS A 170 3.79 -10.57 19.81
C LYS A 170 4.82 -11.41 19.08
N ILE A 171 6.08 -11.27 19.45
CA ILE A 171 7.16 -12.14 18.99
C ILE A 171 7.30 -13.31 19.97
N PRO A 172 7.04 -14.56 19.56
CA PRO A 172 7.22 -15.74 20.41
C PRO A 172 8.67 -15.85 20.89
N LYS A 173 8.85 -16.40 22.10
CA LYS A 173 10.18 -16.54 22.72
C LYS A 173 11.15 -17.39 21.87
N GLN A 174 10.62 -18.29 21.04
CA GLN A 174 11.38 -19.15 20.13
C GLN A 174 12.18 -18.32 19.11
N PHE A 175 11.70 -17.15 18.73
CA PHE A 175 12.39 -16.27 17.77
C PHE A 175 13.38 -15.31 18.42
N ARG A 176 13.58 -15.37 19.75
CA ARG A 176 14.59 -14.56 20.44
C ARG A 176 16.01 -14.94 20.05
N GLU A 177 16.23 -16.07 19.39
CA GLU A 177 17.55 -16.42 18.86
C GLU A 177 17.92 -15.55 17.65
N ILE A 178 16.91 -15.06 16.92
CA ILE A 178 17.08 -14.19 15.76
C ILE A 178 17.41 -12.77 16.26
N PRO A 179 18.63 -12.25 16.03
CA PRO A 179 19.08 -10.98 16.63
C PRO A 179 18.19 -9.78 16.34
N TYR A 180 17.55 -9.78 15.17
CA TYR A 180 16.63 -8.73 14.74
C TYR A 180 15.28 -8.75 15.49
N LEU A 181 14.85 -9.94 15.94
CA LEU A 181 13.56 -10.14 16.62
C LEU A 181 13.68 -10.17 18.15
N LYS A 182 14.86 -9.83 18.68
CA LYS A 182 15.14 -9.75 20.12
C LYS A 182 14.50 -8.55 20.79
#